data_AF-A0AAW2TWB1-F1
#
_entry.id   AF-A0AAW2TWB1-F1
#
_cell.length_a   1.000
_cell.length_b   1.000
_cell.length_c   1.000
_cell.angle_alpha   90.00
_cell.angle_beta   90.00
_cell.angle_gamma   90.00
#
_symmetry.space_group_name_H-M   'P 1'
#
loop_
_entity.id
_entity.type
_entity.pdbx_description
1 polymer ?
#
loop_
_entity_poly.entity_id
_entity_poly.type
_entity_poly.pdbx_seq_one_letter_code
_entity_poly.pdbx_strand_id
1 'polypeptide(L)'
;MDVSARAMVEAIHASPTQAVLYLSGGASQALGWLMSVPGASNTVLEAVVPYSRMSMIQLLGKPKYYSGDYGRMLEILCGCKSTGCVFLVGGRTVNGDFRVLDDFDIPQELRDMFIPIPADKFRIDISSTEIRRSQGML
;
A
#
# COMPACT_ATOMS: atom_id res chain seq x y z
N MET A 1 11.52 10.24 10.45
CA MET A 1 10.07 10.15 10.69
C MET A 1 9.71 11.29 11.63
N ASP A 2 8.67 12.06 11.32
CA ASP A 2 8.21 13.13 12.21
C ASP A 2 7.45 12.57 13.44
N VAL A 3 7.10 13.45 14.37
CA VAL A 3 6.45 13.09 15.65
C VAL A 3 5.06 12.48 15.43
N SER A 4 4.30 12.98 14.43
CA SER A 4 2.95 12.51 14.15
C SER A 4 2.96 11.10 13.58
N ALA A 5 3.85 10.83 12.63
CA ALA A 5 4.03 9.51 12.06
C ALA A 5 4.52 8.49 13.10
N ARG A 6 5.40 8.90 14.02
CA ARG A 6 5.84 8.05 15.14
C ARG A 6 4.68 7.66 16.06
N ALA A 7 3.87 8.63 16.49
CA ALA A 7 2.73 8.39 17.37
C ALA A 7 1.71 7.43 16.73
N MET A 8 1.52 7.52 15.41
CA MET A 8 0.66 6.60 14.67
C MET A 8 1.20 5.16 14.69
N VAL A 9 2.51 4.97 14.47
CA VAL A 9 3.13 3.63 14.53
C VAL A 9 3.04 3.04 15.94
N GLU A 10 3.27 3.85 16.98
CA GLU A 10 3.10 3.43 18.38
C GLU A 10 1.66 2.98 18.67
N ALA A 11 0.65 3.70 18.15
CA ALA A 11 -0.74 3.32 18.28
C ALA A 11 -1.08 2.00 17.55
N ILE A 12 -0.48 1.75 16.39
CA ILE A 12 -0.64 0.49 15.65
C ILE A 12 -0.11 -0.68 16.50
N HIS A 13 1.10 -0.55 17.08
CA HIS A 13 1.71 -1.60 17.90
C HIS A 13 1.04 -1.81 19.27
N ALA A 14 0.36 -0.79 19.78
CA ALA A 14 -0.46 -0.91 20.99
C ALA A 14 -1.80 -1.63 20.73
N SER A 15 -2.21 -1.79 19.47
CA SER A 15 -3.44 -2.51 19.10
C SER A 15 -3.20 -4.02 19.04
N PRO A 16 -4.26 -4.86 19.14
CA PRO A 16 -4.14 -6.31 18.97
C PRO A 16 -3.93 -6.75 17.50
N THR A 17 -3.70 -5.80 16.59
CA THR A 17 -3.63 -6.06 15.15
C THR A 17 -2.36 -6.82 14.79
N GLN A 18 -2.51 -7.93 14.08
CA GLN A 18 -1.43 -8.65 13.42
C GLN A 18 -1.61 -8.55 11.90
N ALA A 19 -0.52 -8.34 11.17
CA ALA A 19 -0.56 -8.05 9.74
C ALA A 19 0.58 -8.73 8.97
N VAL A 20 0.25 -9.26 7.80
CA VAL A 20 1.19 -9.55 6.73
C VAL A 20 1.14 -8.39 5.74
N LEU A 21 2.28 -7.77 5.46
CA LEU A 21 2.38 -6.53 4.70
C LEU A 21 2.90 -6.79 3.29
N TYR A 22 2.12 -6.39 2.28
CA TYR A 22 2.57 -6.33 0.89
C TYR A 22 2.73 -4.88 0.49
N LEU A 23 3.97 -4.39 0.40
CA LEU A 23 4.28 -2.96 0.21
C LEU A 23 5.01 -2.73 -1.12
N SER A 24 4.67 -1.67 -1.85
CA SER A 24 5.39 -1.34 -3.09
C SER A 24 5.59 0.16 -3.26
N GLY A 25 6.58 0.54 -4.06
CA GLY A 25 6.90 1.94 -4.34
C GLY A 25 7.21 2.74 -3.07
N GLY A 26 6.67 3.94 -2.95
CA GLY A 26 6.90 4.81 -1.78
C GLY A 26 6.38 4.23 -0.46
N ALA A 27 5.36 3.36 -0.50
CA ALA A 27 4.81 2.73 0.70
C ALA A 27 5.83 1.82 1.42
N SER A 28 6.85 1.33 0.70
CA SER A 28 7.93 0.54 1.31
C SER A 28 8.73 1.31 2.35
N GLN A 29 8.71 2.65 2.33
CA GLN A 29 9.35 3.47 3.37
C GLN A 29 8.67 3.31 4.75
N ALA A 30 7.36 3.04 4.76
CA ALA A 30 6.61 2.80 6.00
C ALA A 30 7.07 1.51 6.71
N LEU A 31 7.65 0.54 5.99
CA LEU A 31 8.20 -0.66 6.61
C LEU A 31 9.34 -0.30 7.57
N GLY A 32 10.23 0.61 7.17
CA GLY A 32 11.31 1.09 8.04
C GLY A 32 10.78 1.79 9.29
N TRP A 33 9.67 2.52 9.17
CA TRP A 33 9.02 3.18 10.30
C TRP A 33 8.42 2.18 11.28
N LEU A 34 7.63 1.22 10.78
CA LEU A 34 7.03 0.15 11.57
C LEU A 34 8.09 -0.65 12.31
N MET A 35 9.17 -1.06 11.62
CA MET A 35 10.22 -1.89 12.23
C MET A 35 11.12 -1.13 13.22
N SER A 36 11.12 0.20 13.19
CA SER A 36 11.96 1.03 14.07
C SER A 36 11.31 1.36 15.42
N VAL A 37 10.06 0.95 15.64
CA VAL A 37 9.32 1.23 16.88
C VAL A 37 9.16 -0.06 17.70
N PRO A 38 9.41 -0.04 19.03
CA PRO A 38 9.17 -1.19 19.89
C PRO A 38 7.73 -1.71 19.77
N GLY A 39 7.57 -3.04 19.78
CA GLY A 39 6.28 -3.71 19.58
C GLY A 39 6.04 -4.19 18.14
N ALA A 40 6.92 -3.87 17.19
CA ALA A 40 6.82 -4.33 15.81
C ALA A 40 6.62 -5.85 15.65
N SER A 41 7.28 -6.67 16.48
CA SER A 41 7.15 -8.14 16.46
C SER A 41 5.76 -8.65 16.85
N ASN A 42 4.95 -7.85 17.54
CA ASN A 42 3.59 -8.21 17.90
C ASN A 42 2.61 -7.93 16.74
N THR A 43 2.98 -7.02 15.84
CA THR A 43 2.12 -6.56 14.75
C THR A 43 2.52 -7.14 13.39
N VAL A 44 3.81 -7.05 13.02
CA VAL A 44 4.27 -7.41 11.66
C VAL A 44 4.70 -8.87 11.64
N LEU A 45 3.86 -9.72 11.06
CA LEU A 45 4.12 -11.15 10.92
C LEU A 45 5.07 -11.45 9.75
N GLU A 46 4.85 -10.77 8.62
CA GLU A 46 5.65 -10.89 7.41
C GLU A 46 5.57 -9.58 6.62
N ALA A 47 6.63 -9.24 5.89
CA ALA A 47 6.61 -8.12 4.94
C ALA A 47 7.25 -8.54 3.61
N VAL A 48 6.50 -8.36 2.52
CA VAL A 48 6.95 -8.63 1.15
C VAL A 48 6.93 -7.32 0.37
N VAL A 49 8.05 -7.00 -0.28
CA VAL A 49 8.20 -5.79 -1.07
C VAL A 49 8.33 -6.13 -2.56
N PRO A 50 7.22 -6.32 -3.30
CA PRO A 50 7.29 -6.50 -4.75
C PRO A 50 7.75 -5.20 -5.42
N TYR A 51 9.06 -5.12 -5.69
CA TYR A 51 9.68 -3.89 -6.21
C TYR A 51 9.41 -3.67 -7.69
N SER A 52 9.48 -4.73 -8.50
CA SER A 52 9.24 -4.64 -9.94
C SER A 52 7.77 -4.85 -10.29
N ARG A 53 7.33 -4.28 -11.41
CA ARG A 53 5.99 -4.55 -11.98
C ARG A 53 5.76 -6.06 -12.13
N MET A 54 6.77 -6.82 -12.54
CA MET A 54 6.67 -8.27 -12.74
C MET A 54 6.52 -9.02 -11.40
N SER A 55 7.22 -8.59 -10.35
CA SER A 55 7.10 -9.16 -9.01
C SER A 55 5.70 -8.95 -8.43
N MET A 56 5.11 -7.78 -8.67
CA MET A 56 3.72 -7.51 -8.27
C MET A 56 2.73 -8.38 -9.06
N ILE A 57 2.94 -8.55 -10.37
CA ILE A 57 2.12 -9.43 -11.22
C ILE A 57 2.20 -10.90 -10.77
N GLN A 58 3.39 -11.34 -10.37
CA GLN A 58 3.60 -12.71 -9.86
C GLN A 58 2.93 -12.90 -8.50
N LEU A 59 3.09 -11.94 -7.58
CA LEU A 59 2.44 -11.94 -6.27
C LEU A 59 0.91 -12.02 -6.40
N LEU A 60 0.34 -11.27 -7.34
CA LEU A 60 -1.11 -11.23 -7.57
C LEU A 60 -1.64 -12.33 -8.52
N GLY A 61 -0.81 -13.28 -8.95
CA GLY A 61 -1.29 -14.52 -9.60
C GLY A 61 -1.58 -14.48 -11.12
N LYS A 62 -1.11 -13.48 -11.90
CA LYS A 62 -1.08 -13.40 -13.42
C LYS A 62 -2.44 -13.33 -14.19
N PRO A 63 -2.53 -12.95 -15.51
CA PRO A 63 -1.50 -12.61 -16.52
C PRO A 63 -1.61 -11.23 -17.24
N LYS A 64 -2.20 -10.16 -16.65
CA LYS A 64 -1.80 -8.72 -16.81
C LYS A 64 -2.59 -7.86 -15.80
N TYR A 65 -2.87 -8.42 -14.63
CA TYR A 65 -3.91 -8.06 -13.65
C TYR A 65 -5.23 -8.81 -13.84
N TYR A 66 -6.04 -8.64 -14.90
CA TYR A 66 -7.16 -9.58 -15.14
C TYR A 66 -7.51 -9.75 -16.62
N SER A 67 -6.66 -9.29 -17.55
CA SER A 67 -6.95 -9.32 -19.00
C SER A 67 -8.26 -8.61 -19.41
N GLY A 68 -8.77 -7.68 -18.59
CA GLY A 68 -10.08 -7.05 -18.77
C GLY A 68 -11.26 -7.85 -18.19
N ASP A 69 -10.99 -9.03 -17.62
CA ASP A 69 -12.00 -9.88 -16.97
C ASP A 69 -12.33 -9.35 -15.57
N TYR A 70 -13.33 -8.49 -15.53
CA TYR A 70 -13.85 -7.90 -14.31
C TYR A 70 -14.42 -8.97 -13.34
N GLY A 71 -14.98 -10.06 -13.87
CA GLY A 71 -15.54 -11.15 -13.05
C GLY A 71 -14.45 -11.87 -12.26
N ARG A 72 -13.34 -12.20 -12.91
CA ARG A 72 -12.18 -12.84 -12.26
C ARG A 72 -11.48 -11.91 -11.25
N MET A 73 -11.47 -10.61 -11.51
CA MET A 73 -11.00 -9.62 -10.53
C MET A 73 -11.83 -9.64 -9.26
N LEU A 74 -13.15 -9.55 -9.40
CA LEU A 74 -14.06 -9.59 -8.26
C LEU A 74 -13.93 -10.90 -7.50
N GLU A 75 -13.86 -12.05 -8.19
CA GLU A 75 -13.70 -13.36 -7.55
C GLU A 75 -12.48 -13.40 -6.61
N ILE A 76 -11.31 -12.95 -7.11
CA ILE A 76 -10.06 -12.95 -6.32
C ILE A 76 -10.13 -11.95 -5.16
N LEU A 77 -10.60 -10.72 -5.41
CA LEU A 77 -10.67 -9.69 -4.39
C LEU A 77 -11.73 -9.99 -3.32
N CYS A 78 -12.85 -10.61 -3.69
CA CYS A 78 -13.83 -11.15 -2.74
C CYS A 78 -13.24 -12.32 -1.93
N GLY A 79 -12.42 -13.16 -2.54
CA GLY A 79 -11.64 -14.19 -1.84
C GLY A 79 -10.72 -13.57 -0.79
N CYS A 80 -9.94 -12.54 -1.14
CA CYS A 80 -9.11 -11.79 -0.18
C CYS A 80 -9.95 -11.12 0.91
N LYS A 81 -11.08 -10.51 0.56
CA LYS A 81 -12.00 -9.91 1.54
C LYS A 81 -12.48 -10.93 2.56
N SER A 82 -12.75 -12.17 2.14
CA SER A 82 -13.22 -13.23 3.03
C SER A 82 -12.19 -13.67 4.08
N THR A 83 -10.90 -13.35 3.90
CA THR A 83 -9.85 -13.61 4.91
C THR A 83 -9.71 -12.48 5.94
N GLY A 84 -10.51 -11.41 5.82
CA GLY A 84 -10.36 -10.20 6.64
C GLY A 84 -9.20 -9.30 6.18
N CYS A 85 -8.65 -9.54 5.00
CA CYS A 85 -7.63 -8.67 4.42
C CYS A 85 -8.21 -7.28 4.13
N VAL A 86 -7.43 -6.24 4.41
CA VAL A 86 -7.77 -4.85 4.05
C VAL A 86 -6.57 -4.20 3.35
N PHE A 87 -6.86 -3.31 2.41
CA PHE A 87 -5.88 -2.52 1.69
C PHE A 87 -5.86 -1.10 2.25
N LEU A 88 -4.76 -0.71 2.86
CA LEU A 88 -4.52 0.70 3.18
C LEU A 88 -3.98 1.40 1.94
N VAL A 89 -4.67 2.45 1.47
CA VAL A 89 -4.35 3.12 0.21
C VAL A 89 -3.88 4.54 0.47
N GLY A 90 -2.57 4.76 0.33
CA GLY A 90 -1.98 6.10 0.32
C GLY A 90 -2.08 6.76 -1.05
N GLY A 91 -2.26 8.08 -1.06
CA GLY A 91 -2.29 8.84 -2.31
C GLY A 91 -0.93 8.92 -3.00
N ARG A 92 -0.94 9.22 -4.30
CA ARG A 92 0.27 9.36 -5.13
C ARG A 92 0.12 10.44 -6.19
N THR A 93 1.20 11.17 -6.44
CA THR A 93 1.31 12.08 -7.60
C THR A 93 1.44 11.30 -8.91
N VAL A 94 0.49 11.51 -9.82
CA VAL A 94 0.48 10.96 -11.18
C VAL A 94 0.32 12.11 -12.16
N ASN A 95 1.28 12.30 -13.06
CA ASN A 95 1.29 13.38 -14.05
C ASN A 95 1.14 14.81 -13.47
N GLY A 96 1.53 15.02 -12.21
CA GLY A 96 1.43 16.31 -11.52
C GLY A 96 0.21 16.45 -10.61
N ASP A 97 -0.76 15.52 -10.72
CA ASP A 97 -1.96 15.52 -9.89
C ASP A 97 -1.83 14.49 -8.76
N PHE A 98 -2.06 14.92 -7.52
CA PHE A 98 -2.09 14.02 -6.37
C PHE A 98 -3.43 13.29 -6.34
N ARG A 99 -3.38 11.96 -6.51
CA ARG A 99 -4.58 11.10 -6.56
C ARG A 99 -4.73 10.32 -5.27
N VAL A 100 -5.94 10.27 -4.72
CA VAL A 100 -6.33 9.51 -3.52
C VAL A 100 -7.35 8.42 -3.87
N LEU A 101 -7.69 7.56 -2.93
CA LEU A 101 -8.62 6.43 -3.15
C LEU A 101 -9.96 6.88 -3.75
N ASP A 102 -10.48 8.02 -3.30
CA ASP A 102 -11.78 8.57 -3.72
C ASP A 102 -11.80 9.04 -5.19
N ASP A 103 -10.64 9.17 -5.83
CA ASP A 103 -10.53 9.49 -7.26
C ASP A 103 -10.78 8.28 -8.19
N PHE A 104 -11.05 7.10 -7.61
CA PHE A 104 -11.18 5.85 -8.36
C PHE A 104 -12.58 5.22 -8.18
N ASP A 105 -13.13 4.72 -9.29
CA ASP A 105 -14.38 3.96 -9.28
C ASP A 105 -14.13 2.54 -8.76
N ILE A 106 -14.35 2.33 -7.46
CA ILE A 106 -14.22 1.02 -6.80
C ILE A 106 -15.60 0.33 -6.77
N PRO A 107 -15.67 -0.96 -7.17
CA PRO A 107 -16.89 -1.76 -7.06
C PRO A 107 -17.47 -1.74 -5.65
N GLN A 108 -18.80 -1.62 -5.54
CA GLN A 108 -19.48 -1.46 -4.25
C GLN A 108 -19.18 -2.63 -3.29
N GLU A 109 -19.06 -3.84 -3.84
CA GLU A 109 -18.81 -5.08 -3.10
C GLU A 109 -17.42 -5.14 -2.47
N LEU A 110 -16.47 -4.33 -2.97
CA LEU A 110 -15.09 -4.29 -2.52
C LEU A 110 -14.74 -3.04 -1.69
N ARG A 111 -15.63 -2.05 -1.64
CA ARG A 111 -15.33 -0.72 -1.12
C ARG A 111 -14.86 -0.72 0.34
N ASP A 112 -15.44 -1.56 1.17
CA ASP A 112 -15.11 -1.73 2.59
C ASP A 112 -13.75 -2.39 2.85
N MET A 113 -13.15 -3.01 1.82
CA MET A 113 -11.81 -3.59 1.91
C MET A 113 -10.71 -2.52 1.74
N PHE A 114 -11.01 -1.36 1.16
CA PHE A 114 -10.03 -0.29 0.92
C PHE A 114 -10.20 0.84 1.92
N ILE A 115 -9.15 1.11 2.71
CA ILE A 115 -9.13 2.16 3.71
C ILE A 115 -8.19 3.26 3.22
N PRO A 116 -8.69 4.48 2.94
CA PRO A 116 -7.84 5.57 2.49
C PRO A 116 -6.93 6.03 3.63
N ILE A 117 -5.66 6.28 3.33
CA ILE A 117 -4.77 6.99 4.23
C ILE A 117 -4.86 8.48 3.89
N PRO A 118 -5.28 9.35 4.83
CA PRO A 118 -5.41 10.78 4.58
C PRO A 118 -4.11 11.42 4.07
N ALA A 119 -4.21 12.31 3.09
CA ALA A 119 -3.05 12.93 2.44
C ALA A 119 -2.20 13.78 3.39
N ASP A 120 -2.82 14.38 4.40
CA ASP A 120 -2.15 15.13 5.48
C ASP A 120 -1.40 14.22 6.45
N LYS A 121 -1.74 12.93 6.51
CA LYS A 121 -1.05 11.91 7.32
C LYS A 121 0.03 11.16 6.54
N PHE A 122 -0.17 10.99 5.23
CA PHE A 122 0.74 10.22 4.39
C PHE A 122 0.78 10.78 2.96
N ARG A 123 1.81 11.59 2.70
CA ARG A 123 2.15 12.08 1.37
C ARG A 123 3.64 11.88 1.12
N ILE A 124 3.96 11.05 0.13
CA ILE A 124 5.33 10.78 -0.30
C ILE A 124 5.45 11.20 -1.77
N ASP A 125 5.96 12.42 -1.99
CA ASP A 125 6.18 13.01 -3.32
C ASP A 125 7.54 12.60 -3.91
N ILE A 126 7.92 11.32 -3.74
CA ILE A 126 9.18 10.80 -4.24
C ILE A 126 8.89 9.61 -5.17
N SER A 127 8.99 9.83 -6.48
CA SER A 127 9.01 8.75 -7.47
C SER A 127 10.44 8.41 -7.90
N SER A 128 10.69 7.15 -8.27
CA SER A 128 12.00 6.74 -8.81
C SER A 128 12.37 7.50 -10.09
N THR A 129 11.39 8.01 -10.84
CA THR A 129 11.60 8.85 -12.01
C THR A 129 12.09 10.25 -11.63
N GLU A 130 11.53 10.86 -10.58
CA GLU A 130 12.00 12.14 -10.06
C GLU A 130 13.38 12.02 -9.44
N ILE A 131 13.67 10.93 -8.71
CA ILE A 131 15.01 10.65 -8.20
C ILE A 131 16.01 10.59 -9.37
N ARG A 132 15.70 9.81 -10.42
CA ARG A 132 16.56 9.73 -11.61
C ARG A 132 16.76 11.09 -12.28
N ARG A 133 15.71 11.91 -12.43
CA ARG A 133 15.83 13.30 -12.94
C ARG A 133 16.71 14.17 -12.05
N SER A 134 16.52 14.13 -10.73
CA SER A 134 17.31 14.91 -9.77
C SER A 134 18.79 14.53 -9.74
N GLN A 135 19.12 13.30 -10.17
CA GLN A 135 20.48 12.78 -10.29
C GLN A 135 21.04 12.85 -11.72
N GLY A 136 20.33 13.50 -12.65
CA GLY A 136 20.78 13.65 -14.05
C GLY A 136 20.82 12.35 -14.86
N MET A 137 20.08 11.32 -14.42
CA MET A 137 20.02 10.00 -15.07
C MET A 137 18.89 9.87 -16.10
N LEU A 138 18.13 10.94 -16.32
CA LEU A 138 17.02 11.08 -17.27
C LEU A 138 16.95 12.50 -17.82
#